data_AF-A0A9P8C1X3-F1
#
_entry.id   AF-A0A9P8C1X3-F1
#
_cell.length_a   1.000
_cell.length_b   1.000
_cell.length_c   1.000
_cell.angle_alpha   90.00
_cell.angle_beta   90.00
_cell.angle_gamma   90.00
#
_symmetry.space_group_name_H-M   'P 1'
#
loop_
_entity.id
_entity.type
_entity.pdbx_description
1 polymer ?
#
loop_
_entity_poly.entity_id
_entity_poly.type
_entity_poly.pdbx_seq_one_letter_code
_entity_poly.pdbx_strand_id
1 'polypeptide(L)'
;MSNPHGLSKYVTLISSDGFEFVVLREAACTSGAIKRMLDPKSGFSEATTGRCAFAEINGIVLEKVAEYFYYNYKNKDREDVPDMDIPPELCLELLVAADYLNTSLINGVDVSQIWEGRIWAFGHASHDFNDTIYDLSAAM
;
A
#
# COMPACT_ATOMS: atom_id res chain seq x y z
N MET A 1 -4.74 -24.28 -2.83
CA MET A 1 -5.54 -23.58 -3.86
C MET A 1 -4.70 -22.42 -4.39
N SER A 2 -3.96 -22.65 -5.48
CA SER A 2 -3.06 -21.68 -6.11
C SER A 2 -3.82 -20.82 -7.14
N ASN A 3 -3.44 -19.55 -7.27
CA ASN A 3 -3.95 -18.61 -8.28
C ASN A 3 -3.60 -19.11 -9.71
N PRO A 4 -4.18 -18.60 -10.82
CA PRO A 4 -3.91 -19.06 -12.19
C PRO A 4 -2.43 -19.04 -12.60
N HIS A 5 -1.59 -18.30 -11.86
CA HIS A 5 -0.14 -18.21 -12.06
C HIS A 5 0.68 -19.23 -11.22
N GLY A 6 0.05 -20.21 -10.57
CA GLY A 6 0.72 -21.18 -9.70
C GLY A 6 1.20 -20.63 -8.35
N LEU A 7 0.95 -19.34 -8.09
CA LEU A 7 1.35 -18.65 -6.86
C LEU A 7 0.38 -18.91 -5.70
N SER A 8 0.91 -18.92 -4.47
CA SER A 8 0.11 -19.02 -3.25
C SER A 8 -0.83 -17.82 -3.08
N LYS A 9 -2.07 -18.06 -2.61
CA LYS A 9 -3.06 -17.02 -2.27
C LYS A 9 -2.59 -16.11 -1.11
N TYR A 10 -1.74 -16.64 -0.24
CA TYR A 10 -1.23 -15.94 0.93
C TYR A 10 0.29 -15.79 0.84
N VAL A 11 0.80 -14.77 1.52
CA VAL A 11 2.22 -14.51 1.73
C VAL A 11 2.49 -14.32 3.21
N THR A 12 3.74 -14.54 3.60
CA THR A 12 4.19 -14.37 4.99
C THR A 12 5.11 -13.15 5.06
N LEU A 13 4.76 -12.19 5.89
CA LEU A 13 5.60 -11.05 6.23
C LEU A 13 6.34 -11.41 7.53
N ILE A 14 7.65 -11.23 7.55
CA ILE A 14 8.51 -11.60 8.68
C ILE A 14 9.18 -10.34 9.21
N SER A 15 8.97 -10.02 10.47
CA SER A 15 9.56 -8.84 11.12
C SER A 15 11.01 -9.09 11.52
N SER A 16 11.69 -8.02 11.91
CA SER A 16 13.10 -8.03 12.34
C SER A 16 13.34 -8.84 13.61
N ASP A 17 12.33 -8.93 14.47
CA ASP A 17 12.29 -9.72 15.71
C ASP A 17 11.68 -11.13 15.52
N GLY A 18 11.39 -11.53 14.26
CA GLY A 18 11.06 -12.90 13.90
C GLY A 18 9.57 -13.28 14.00
N PHE A 19 8.67 -12.31 14.18
CA PHE A 19 7.23 -12.58 14.10
C PHE A 19 6.79 -12.76 12.64
N GLU A 20 5.85 -13.67 12.43
CA GLU A 20 5.33 -14.02 11.10
C GLU A 20 3.85 -13.66 10.97
N PHE A 21 3.52 -12.86 9.95
CA PHE A 21 2.16 -12.42 9.65
C PHE A 21 1.73 -12.97 8.29
N VAL A 22 0.71 -13.83 8.28
CA VAL A 22 0.16 -14.40 7.04
C VAL A 22 -0.97 -13.51 6.52
N VAL A 23 -0.78 -12.93 5.34
CA VAL A 23 -1.71 -11.98 4.73
C VAL A 23 -2.12 -12.38 3.31
N LEU A 24 -3.26 -11.86 2.84
CA LEU A 24 -3.68 -12.04 1.46
C LEU A 24 -2.64 -11.41 0.51
N ARG A 25 -2.18 -12.18 -0.48
CA ARG A 25 -1.20 -11.70 -1.46
C ARG A 25 -1.68 -10.43 -2.17
N GLU A 26 -2.95 -10.42 -2.58
CA GLU A 26 -3.52 -9.25 -3.28
C GLU A 26 -3.51 -7.99 -2.42
N ALA A 27 -3.82 -8.12 -1.12
CA ALA A 27 -3.80 -7.00 -0.19
C ALA A 27 -2.36 -6.51 0.08
N ALA A 28 -1.42 -7.43 0.27
CA ALA A 28 -0.01 -7.09 0.47
C ALA A 28 0.63 -6.43 -0.76
N CYS A 29 0.19 -6.83 -1.97
CA CYS A 29 0.66 -6.25 -3.23
C CYS A 29 0.17 -4.82 -3.49
N THR A 30 -0.62 -4.21 -2.60
CA THR A 30 -0.81 -2.75 -2.57
C THR A 30 0.50 -2.03 -2.22
N SER A 31 1.41 -2.68 -1.48
CA SER A 31 2.77 -2.18 -1.27
C SER A 31 3.60 -2.34 -2.54
N GLY A 32 4.18 -1.23 -3.01
CA GLY A 32 5.11 -1.26 -4.15
C GLY A 32 6.37 -2.09 -3.86
N ALA A 33 6.89 -2.04 -2.63
CA ALA A 33 8.04 -2.83 -2.23
C ALA A 33 7.73 -4.34 -2.24
N ILE A 34 6.66 -4.76 -1.57
CA ILE A 34 6.26 -6.17 -1.51
C ILE A 34 5.94 -6.70 -2.91
N LYS A 35 5.26 -5.89 -3.74
CA LYS A 35 4.98 -6.27 -5.14
C LYS A 35 6.26 -6.56 -5.92
N ARG A 36 7.33 -5.79 -5.72
CA ARG A 36 8.65 -6.05 -6.33
C ARG A 36 9.32 -7.31 -5.77
N MET A 37 9.27 -7.52 -4.46
CA MET A 37 9.81 -8.73 -3.81
C MET A 37 9.12 -10.00 -4.32
N LEU A 38 7.81 -9.91 -4.56
CA LEU A 38 6.99 -11.04 -4.99
C LEU A 38 6.89 -11.20 -6.52
N ASP A 39 7.53 -10.32 -7.31
CA ASP A 39 7.47 -10.40 -8.76
C ASP A 39 8.24 -11.65 -9.24
N PRO A 40 7.59 -12.61 -9.92
CA PRO A 40 8.24 -13.80 -10.47
C PRO A 40 9.42 -13.48 -11.41
N LYS A 41 9.47 -12.27 -11.98
CA LYS A 41 10.54 -11.83 -12.88
C LYS A 41 11.72 -11.20 -12.16
N SER A 42 11.61 -10.91 -10.87
CA SER A 42 12.65 -10.22 -10.10
C SER A 42 13.89 -11.07 -9.82
N GLY A 43 13.76 -12.40 -9.88
CA GLY A 43 14.82 -13.33 -9.46
C GLY A 43 14.98 -13.45 -7.93
N PHE A 44 14.13 -12.77 -7.15
CA PHE A 44 14.15 -12.87 -5.69
C PHE A 44 13.60 -14.20 -5.18
N SER A 45 14.16 -14.68 -4.07
CA SER A 45 13.72 -15.92 -3.41
C SER A 45 12.26 -15.82 -2.90
N GLU A 46 11.86 -14.61 -2.56
CA GLU A 46 10.56 -14.20 -2.05
C GLU A 46 9.45 -14.40 -3.09
N ALA A 47 9.77 -14.21 -4.37
CA ALA A 47 8.84 -14.45 -5.46
C ALA A 47 8.40 -15.92 -5.54
N THR A 48 9.31 -16.84 -5.19
CA THR A 48 9.02 -18.28 -5.18
C THR A 48 8.44 -18.73 -3.84
N THR A 49 9.04 -18.32 -2.74
CA THR A 49 8.65 -18.78 -1.39
C THR A 49 7.38 -18.11 -0.87
N GLY A 50 7.07 -16.90 -1.35
CA GLY A 50 6.01 -16.07 -0.80
C GLY A 50 6.29 -15.56 0.61
N ARG A 51 7.56 -15.54 1.03
CA ARG A 51 7.99 -15.07 2.36
C ARG A 51 8.81 -13.81 2.18
N CYS A 52 8.38 -12.70 2.77
CA CYS A 52 9.04 -11.40 2.70
C CYS A 52 9.57 -11.04 4.09
N ALA A 53 10.89 -10.92 4.25
CA ALA A 53 11.52 -10.55 5.52
C ALA A 53 11.93 -9.09 5.54
N PHE A 54 11.68 -8.41 6.66
CA PHE A 54 11.95 -6.99 6.87
C PHE A 54 12.93 -6.81 8.03
N ALA A 55 14.20 -6.51 7.72
CA ALA A 55 15.24 -6.38 8.73
C ALA A 55 15.09 -5.15 9.64
N GLU A 56 14.37 -4.12 9.18
CA GLU A 56 14.25 -2.82 9.87
C GLU A 56 12.86 -2.59 10.49
N ILE A 57 11.90 -3.51 10.30
CA ILE A 57 10.52 -3.35 10.79
C ILE A 57 10.27 -4.38 11.89
N ASN A 58 10.06 -3.91 13.13
CA ASN A 58 9.74 -4.77 14.27
C ASN A 58 8.32 -5.36 14.18
N GLY A 59 8.02 -6.35 15.02
CA GLY A 59 6.76 -7.09 14.97
C GLY A 59 5.53 -6.23 15.22
N ILE A 60 5.60 -5.30 16.17
CA ILE A 60 4.46 -4.43 16.53
C ILE A 60 4.11 -3.50 15.36
N VAL A 61 5.11 -2.93 14.69
CA VAL A 61 4.91 -2.08 13.52
C VAL A 61 4.41 -2.91 12.33
N LEU A 62 5.00 -4.08 12.09
CA LEU A 62 4.60 -4.96 10.98
C LEU A 62 3.18 -5.52 11.17
N GLU A 63 2.75 -5.77 12.40
CA GLU A 63 1.37 -6.14 12.73
C GLU A 63 0.38 -5.05 12.29
N LYS A 64 0.67 -3.78 12.63
CA LYS A 64 -0.16 -2.65 12.20
C LYS A 64 -0.17 -2.43 10.69
N VAL A 65 0.96 -2.69 10.01
CA VAL A 65 1.00 -2.71 8.54
C VAL A 65 0.11 -3.82 7.97
N ALA A 66 0.15 -5.02 8.55
CA ALA A 66 -0.69 -6.14 8.12
C ALA A 66 -2.19 -5.85 8.34
N GLU A 67 -2.54 -5.21 9.46
CA GLU A 67 -3.89 -4.72 9.73
C GLU A 67 -4.33 -3.72 8.66
N TYR A 68 -3.46 -2.77 8.29
CA TYR A 68 -3.75 -1.82 7.22
C TYR A 68 -4.00 -2.52 5.87
N PHE A 69 -3.22 -3.52 5.49
CA PHE A 69 -3.47 -4.23 4.23
C PHE A 69 -4.86 -4.85 4.20
N TYR A 70 -5.30 -5.45 5.30
CA TYR A 70 -6.66 -5.98 5.41
C TYR A 70 -7.72 -4.88 5.37
N TYR A 71 -7.51 -3.80 6.14
CA TYR A 71 -8.39 -2.63 6.17
C TYR A 71 -8.57 -2.03 4.78
N ASN A 72 -7.48 -1.75 4.07
CA ASN A 72 -7.50 -1.20 2.72
C ASN A 72 -8.21 -2.13 1.74
N TYR A 73 -7.88 -3.44 1.78
CA TYR A 73 -8.52 -4.42 0.88
C TYR A 73 -10.03 -4.54 1.11
N LYS A 74 -10.47 -4.52 2.37
CA LYS A 74 -11.89 -4.62 2.75
C LYS A 74 -12.69 -3.37 2.37
N ASN A 75 -12.06 -2.20 2.36
CA ASN A 75 -12.73 -0.92 2.21
C ASN A 75 -12.48 -0.22 0.87
N LYS A 76 -11.74 -0.83 -0.06
CA LYS A 76 -11.36 -0.24 -1.35
C LYS A 76 -12.52 0.29 -2.23
N ASP A 77 -13.74 -0.20 -2.02
CA ASP A 77 -14.94 0.17 -2.79
C ASP A 77 -16.00 0.88 -1.92
N ARG A 78 -15.59 1.49 -0.79
CA ARG A 78 -16.48 2.13 0.18
C ARG A 78 -16.15 3.61 0.35
N GLU A 79 -17.18 4.43 0.51
CA GLU A 79 -17.06 5.88 0.74
C GLU A 79 -17.06 6.21 2.25
N ASP A 80 -17.92 5.57 3.04
CA ASP A 80 -18.03 5.76 4.49
C ASP A 80 -17.17 4.74 5.26
N VAL A 81 -15.86 4.98 5.27
CA VAL A 81 -14.88 4.11 5.94
C VAL A 81 -14.45 4.74 7.26
N PRO A 82 -14.66 4.06 8.41
CA PRO A 82 -14.14 4.55 9.69
C PRO A 82 -12.63 4.56 9.73
N ASP A 83 -12.04 5.55 10.40
CA ASP A 83 -10.59 5.63 10.58
C ASP A 83 -10.03 4.40 11.32
N MET A 84 -8.82 3.98 10.92
CA MET A 84 -8.08 2.94 11.62
C MET A 84 -7.50 3.49 12.92
N ASP A 85 -7.65 2.74 14.02
CA ASP A 85 -7.07 3.13 15.30
C ASP A 85 -5.56 2.88 15.32
N ILE A 86 -4.79 3.96 15.41
CA ILE A 86 -3.32 3.96 15.41
C ILE A 86 -2.86 4.53 16.76
N PRO A 87 -2.20 3.72 17.61
CA PRO A 87 -1.57 4.21 18.83
C PRO A 87 -0.57 5.33 18.50
N PRO A 88 -0.67 6.50 19.17
CA PRO A 88 0.22 7.63 18.91
C PRO A 88 1.71 7.29 19.03
N GLU A 89 2.03 6.31 19.87
CA GLU A 89 3.40 5.84 20.12
C GLU A 89 4.02 5.14 18.90
N LEU A 90 3.19 4.62 17.98
CA LEU A 90 3.65 3.90 16.78
C LEU A 90 3.75 4.80 15.53
N CYS A 91 3.26 6.04 15.58
CA CYS A 91 3.13 6.89 14.39
C CYS A 91 4.46 7.13 13.65
N LEU A 92 5.55 7.38 14.37
CA LEU A 92 6.85 7.65 13.75
C LEU A 92 7.46 6.41 13.10
N GLU A 93 7.36 5.25 13.75
CA GLU A 93 7.87 4.00 13.19
C GLU A 93 7.01 3.54 11.99
N LEU A 94 5.69 3.71 12.08
CA LEU A 94 4.77 3.44 10.97
C LEU A 94 5.02 4.37 9.78
N LEU A 95 5.36 5.64 10.02
CA LEU A 95 5.75 6.58 8.98
C LEU A 95 7.01 6.09 8.22
N VAL A 96 8.03 5.63 8.94
CA VAL A 96 9.25 5.08 8.34
C VAL A 96 8.96 3.78 7.58
N ALA A 97 8.17 2.88 8.16
CA ALA A 97 7.76 1.64 7.51
C ALA A 97 6.92 1.91 6.24
N ALA A 98 6.04 2.92 6.27
CA ALA A 98 5.20 3.32 5.16
C ALA A 98 6.02 3.79 3.95
N ASP A 99 7.02 4.63 4.21
CA ASP A 99 7.96 5.13 3.21
C ASP A 99 8.75 3.97 2.59
N TYR A 100 9.34 3.11 3.42
CA TYR A 100 10.07 1.92 2.96
C TYR A 100 9.20 0.98 2.11
N LEU A 101 7.98 0.69 2.55
CA LEU A 101 7.08 -0.23 1.86
C LEU A 101 6.53 0.37 0.56
N ASN A 102 6.82 1.65 0.28
CA ASN A 102 6.20 2.42 -0.80
C ASN A 102 4.70 2.15 -0.85
N THR A 103 4.14 2.05 0.34
CA THR A 103 2.71 2.05 0.59
C THR A 103 2.35 3.50 0.71
N SER A 104 1.27 3.94 0.09
CA SER A 104 0.71 5.28 0.28
C SER A 104 0.15 5.50 1.71
N LEU A 105 0.77 4.86 2.70
CA LEU A 105 0.39 4.73 4.09
C LEU A 105 0.61 6.01 4.90
N ILE A 106 1.24 7.02 4.31
CA ILE A 106 1.19 8.37 4.84
C ILE A 106 -0.11 9.05 4.37
N ASN A 107 -1.19 8.69 5.08
CA ASN A 107 -2.44 9.42 5.21
C ASN A 107 -3.43 9.47 4.03
N GLY A 108 -3.41 8.61 3.02
CA GLY A 108 -4.37 8.81 1.91
C GLY A 108 -4.27 10.21 1.28
N VAL A 109 -3.11 10.85 1.49
CA VAL A 109 -2.77 12.16 0.96
C VAL A 109 -1.57 11.94 0.08
N ASP A 110 -1.79 12.12 -1.21
CA ASP A 110 -0.71 12.35 -2.15
C ASP A 110 0.03 13.62 -1.72
N VAL A 111 1.27 13.48 -1.24
CA VAL A 111 2.08 14.61 -0.76
C VAL A 111 2.41 15.62 -1.87
N SER A 112 2.22 15.25 -3.15
CA SER A 112 2.26 16.20 -4.27
C SER A 112 1.01 17.08 -4.35
N GLN A 113 -0.11 16.68 -3.73
CA GLN A 113 -1.38 17.42 -3.65
C GLN A 113 -1.51 18.27 -2.38
N ILE A 114 -0.61 18.12 -1.39
CA ILE A 114 -0.59 18.96 -0.16
C ILE A 114 -0.29 20.43 -0.49
N TRP A 115 0.44 20.70 -1.57
CA TRP A 115 0.71 22.07 -2.00
C TRP A 115 -0.47 22.70 -2.78
N GLU A 116 -1.52 21.94 -3.13
CA GLU A 116 -2.62 22.40 -3.99
C GLU A 116 -4.04 22.35 -3.35
N GLY A 117 -4.17 21.97 -2.07
CA GLY A 117 -5.41 22.19 -1.30
C GLY A 117 -6.63 21.37 -1.73
N ARG A 118 -6.45 20.19 -2.32
CA ARG A 118 -7.56 19.33 -2.79
C ARG A 118 -7.53 17.94 -2.15
N ILE A 119 -8.10 17.83 -0.95
CA ILE A 119 -8.50 16.54 -0.35
C ILE A 119 -9.99 16.66 -0.10
N TRP A 120 -10.83 16.02 -0.93
CA TRP A 120 -12.22 15.53 -0.70
C TRP A 120 -12.82 15.14 -2.08
N ALA A 121 -12.41 14.01 -2.68
CA ALA A 121 -13.16 13.37 -3.77
C ALA A 121 -12.61 11.96 -4.06
N PHE A 122 -13.15 10.94 -3.39
CA PHE A 122 -13.22 9.61 -4.00
C PHE A 122 -14.55 9.55 -4.74
N GLY A 123 -14.50 9.49 -6.08
CA GLY A 123 -15.68 9.57 -6.93
C GLY A 123 -15.37 9.62 -8.43
N HIS A 124 -14.93 8.48 -8.98
CA HIS A 124 -15.02 8.06 -10.39
C HIS A 124 -14.13 8.66 -11.49
N ALA A 125 -13.81 7.73 -12.40
CA ALA A 125 -13.52 7.90 -13.83
C ALA A 125 -12.15 8.46 -14.23
N SER A 126 -11.34 7.55 -14.77
CA SER A 126 -10.47 7.81 -15.91
C SER A 126 -11.12 8.76 -16.91
N HIS A 127 -10.56 9.96 -17.05
CA HIS A 127 -10.66 10.78 -18.24
C HIS A 127 -9.41 11.67 -18.33
N ASP A 128 -8.98 11.89 -19.56
CA ASP A 128 -7.60 12.15 -19.96
C ASP A 128 -6.97 13.44 -19.42
N PHE A 129 -5.67 13.34 -19.12
CA PHE A 129 -4.77 14.42 -18.73
C PHE A 129 -4.40 15.35 -19.90
N ASN A 130 -5.31 15.66 -20.84
CA ASN A 130 -4.93 16.44 -22.03
C ASN A 130 -5.91 17.54 -22.52
N ASP A 131 -6.96 17.88 -21.79
CA ASP A 131 -7.96 18.86 -22.27
C ASP A 131 -7.87 20.28 -21.66
N THR A 132 -6.80 20.64 -20.94
CA THR A 132 -6.67 22.01 -20.35
C THR A 132 -5.71 22.94 -21.09
N ILE A 133 -5.17 22.54 -22.25
CA ILE A 133 -4.28 23.40 -23.05
C ILE A 133 -5.05 24.23 -24.10
N TYR A 134 -6.32 23.92 -24.39
CA TYR A 134 -7.07 24.60 -25.45
C TYR A 134 -7.99 25.75 -25.02
N ASP A 135 -8.07 26.10 -23.74
CA ASP A 135 -8.98 27.17 -23.26
C ASP A 135 -8.27 28.48 -22.85
N LEU A 136 -6.97 28.61 -23.13
CA LEU A 136 -6.22 29.85 -22.91
C LEU A 136 -5.98 30.68 -24.19
N SER A 137 -6.56 30.29 -25.34
CA SER A 137 -6.55 31.09 -26.56
C SER A 137 -7.90 31.74 -26.91
N ALA A 138 -8.89 31.70 -26.01
CA ALA A 138 -10.24 32.22 -26.25
C ALA A 138 -10.62 33.46 -25.39
N ALA A 139 -9.67 34.04 -24.64
CA ALA A 139 -9.90 35.21 -23.80
C ALA A 139 -8.93 36.39 -24.05
N MET A 140 -8.46 36.55 -25.30
CA MET A 140 -7.81 37.79 -25.79
C MET A 140 -8.23 38.10 -27.22
#